data_AF-A0A2M6UEK7-F1
#
_entry.id   AF-A0A2M6UEK7-F1
#
_cell.length_a   1.000
_cell.length_b   1.000
_cell.length_c   1.000
_cell.angle_alpha   90.00
_cell.angle_beta   90.00
_cell.angle_gamma   90.00
#
_symmetry.space_group_name_H-M   'P 1'
#
loop_
_entity.id
_entity.type
_entity.pdbx_description
1 polymer ?
#
loop_
_entity_poly.entity_id
_entity_poly.type
_entity_poly.pdbx_seq_one_letter_code
_entity_poly.pdbx_strand_id
1 'polypeptide(L)'
;MAWFLNIYRCDRCRKTWTDEWSCTCDDECPHCGFRDMSPLNSENLTELIVEDGGKFVVLRSSDEAEDDPDYKELGRFPTRDAAREFLRSYPSE
;
A
#
# COMPACT_ATOMS: atom_id res chain seq x y z
N MET A 1 -5.70 -0.39 10.20
CA MET A 1 -5.98 0.33 8.96
C MET A 1 -5.07 -0.19 7.90
N ALA A 2 -5.66 -0.56 6.77
CA ALA A 2 -4.92 -0.99 5.60
C ALA A 2 -4.27 0.24 4.94
N TRP A 3 -3.04 0.10 4.45
CA TRP A 3 -2.35 1.14 3.68
C TRP A 3 -2.46 0.80 2.20
N PHE A 4 -2.81 1.78 1.36
CA PHE A 4 -3.01 1.57 -0.07
C PHE A 4 -2.26 2.57 -0.92
N LEU A 5 -1.68 2.09 -2.03
CA LEU A 5 -1.29 2.94 -3.14
C LEU A 5 -2.44 2.98 -4.13
N ASN A 6 -3.20 4.07 -4.08
CA ASN A 6 -4.31 4.33 -4.99
C ASN A 6 -3.77 4.84 -6.33
N ILE A 7 -4.20 4.24 -7.43
CA ILE A 7 -3.80 4.57 -8.80
C ILE A 7 -5.01 5.19 -9.49
N TYR A 8 -4.92 6.46 -9.87
CA TYR A 8 -6.00 7.21 -10.47
C TYR A 8 -5.75 7.47 -11.96
N ARG A 9 -6.83 7.68 -12.71
CA ARG A 9 -6.78 8.16 -14.10
C ARG A 9 -7.85 9.22 -14.31
N CYS A 10 -7.44 10.44 -14.64
CA CYS A 10 -8.37 11.54 -14.83
C CYS A 10 -9.23 11.31 -16.08
N ASP A 11 -10.55 11.35 -15.96
CA ASP A 11 -11.43 11.24 -17.13
C ASP A 11 -11.37 12.45 -18.06
N ARG A 12 -11.02 13.64 -17.53
CA ARG A 12 -10.91 14.86 -18.32
C ARG A 12 -9.59 14.96 -19.08
N CYS A 13 -8.47 14.96 -18.36
CA CYS A 13 -7.15 15.18 -18.96
C CYS A 13 -6.39 13.88 -19.29
N ARG A 14 -6.95 12.71 -18.92
CA ARG A 14 -6.41 11.36 -19.18
C ARG A 14 -5.06 11.05 -18.54
N LYS A 15 -4.51 11.97 -17.75
CA LYS A 15 -3.30 11.76 -16.96
C LYS A 15 -3.58 10.82 -15.79
N THR A 16 -2.56 10.07 -15.42
CA THR A 16 -2.55 9.15 -14.30
C THR A 16 -1.68 9.70 -13.19
N TRP A 17 -2.10 9.47 -11.95
CA TRP A 17 -1.30 9.76 -10.77
C TRP A 17 -1.55 8.68 -9.72
N THR A 18 -0.72 8.70 -8.69
CA THR A 18 -0.85 7.78 -7.56
C THR A 18 -0.88 8.58 -6.27
N ASP A 19 -1.60 8.07 -5.29
CA ASP A 19 -1.61 8.63 -3.94
C ASP A 19 -1.61 7.51 -2.91
N GLU A 20 -0.90 7.71 -1.81
CA GLU A 20 -0.81 6.74 -0.72
C GLU A 20 -1.74 7.16 0.40
N TRP A 21 -2.65 6.28 0.80
CA TRP A 21 -3.61 6.61 1.85
C TRP A 21 -4.11 5.37 2.60
N SER A 22 -4.60 5.59 3.82
CA SER A 22 -5.19 4.55 4.67
C SER A 22 -6.59 4.08 4.22
N CYS A 23 -7.10 4.62 3.10
CA CYS A 23 -8.35 4.22 2.45
C CYS A 23 -8.29 4.37 0.93
N THR A 24 -9.18 3.67 0.22
CA THR A 24 -9.42 3.87 -1.22
C THR A 24 -10.47 4.95 -1.39
N CYS A 25 -10.05 6.21 -1.32
CA CYS A 25 -10.94 7.37 -1.33
C CYS A 25 -10.85 8.15 -2.66
N ASP A 26 -11.89 8.91 -3.00
CA ASP A 26 -11.89 9.74 -4.21
C ASP A 26 -10.92 10.93 -4.05
N ASP A 27 -10.25 11.31 -5.15
CA ASP A 27 -9.23 12.37 -5.14
C ASP A 27 -9.45 13.42 -6.25
N GLU A 28 -8.80 14.58 -6.09
CA GLU A 28 -8.77 15.65 -7.08
C GLU A 28 -7.55 15.50 -8.01
N CYS A 29 -7.79 15.54 -9.31
CA CYS A 29 -6.72 15.45 -10.30
C CYS A 29 -5.74 16.65 -10.16
N PRO A 30 -4.46 16.41 -9.83
CA PRO A 30 -3.48 17.47 -9.57
C PRO A 30 -3.09 18.27 -10.83
N HIS A 31 -3.50 17.80 -12.00
CA HIS A 31 -3.15 18.41 -13.27
C HIS A 31 -4.22 19.36 -13.83
N CYS A 32 -5.49 19.14 -13.49
CA CYS A 32 -6.59 19.92 -14.07
C CYS A 32 -7.70 20.29 -13.08
N GLY A 33 -7.56 19.91 -11.81
CA GLY A 33 -8.52 20.19 -10.73
C GLY A 33 -9.86 19.47 -10.91
N PHE A 34 -9.91 18.38 -11.69
CA PHE A 34 -11.12 17.58 -11.82
C PHE A 34 -11.28 16.71 -10.58
N ARG A 35 -12.39 16.87 -9.88
CA ARG A 35 -12.66 16.29 -8.55
C ARG A 35 -13.38 14.94 -8.64
N ASP A 36 -13.51 14.31 -7.48
CA ASP A 36 -14.30 13.10 -7.26
C ASP A 36 -13.85 11.94 -8.15
N MET A 37 -12.52 11.78 -8.31
CA MET A 37 -11.95 10.70 -9.09
C MET A 37 -11.75 9.48 -8.20
N SER A 38 -12.50 8.42 -8.45
CA SER A 38 -12.26 7.14 -7.80
C SER A 38 -10.98 6.49 -8.32
N PRO A 39 -10.25 5.73 -7.48
CA PRO A 39 -9.07 5.01 -7.92
C PRO A 39 -9.45 3.96 -8.97
N LEU A 40 -8.65 3.87 -10.02
CA LEU A 40 -8.75 2.83 -11.04
C LEU A 40 -8.33 1.47 -10.47
N ASN A 41 -7.31 1.49 -9.61
CA ASN A 41 -6.79 0.33 -8.91
C ASN A 41 -6.18 0.79 -7.58
N SER A 42 -6.15 -0.09 -6.58
CA SER A 42 -5.49 0.18 -5.31
C SER A 42 -4.63 -1.02 -4.95
N GLU A 43 -3.32 -0.79 -4.82
CA GLU A 43 -2.41 -1.82 -4.35
C GLU A 43 -2.41 -1.83 -2.83
N ASN A 44 -2.61 -3.01 -2.24
CA ASN A 44 -2.54 -3.16 -0.79
C ASN A 44 -1.06 -3.14 -0.37
N LEU A 45 -0.68 -2.05 0.30
CA LEU A 45 0.64 -1.84 0.89
C LEU A 45 0.64 -2.06 2.41
N THR A 46 -0.45 -2.58 2.99
CA THR A 46 -0.53 -2.87 4.43
C THR A 46 0.58 -3.82 4.86
N GLU A 47 0.90 -4.78 3.99
CA GLU A 47 1.90 -5.81 4.21
C GLU A 47 2.91 -5.82 3.06
N LEU A 48 4.18 -5.66 3.39
CA LEU A 48 5.27 -5.61 2.41
C LEU A 48 6.29 -6.71 2.69
N ILE A 49 6.84 -7.28 1.62
CA ILE A 49 8.05 -8.10 1.70
C ILE A 49 9.15 -7.34 0.97
N VAL A 50 10.15 -6.87 1.73
CA VAL A 50 11.31 -6.15 1.19
C VAL A 50 12.56 -7.02 1.30
N GLU A 51 13.51 -6.84 0.39
CA GLU A 51 14.81 -7.52 0.47
C GLU A 51 15.82 -6.63 1.21
N ASP A 52 16.41 -7.14 2.29
CA ASP A 52 17.43 -6.47 3.10
C ASP A 52 18.58 -7.44 3.37
N GLY A 53 19.76 -7.15 2.82
CA GLY A 53 20.97 -7.94 3.07
C GLY A 53 20.87 -9.43 2.67
N GLY A 54 20.12 -9.75 1.60
CA GLY A 54 19.89 -11.13 1.15
C GLY A 54 18.86 -11.91 1.97
N LYS A 55 18.11 -11.21 2.83
CA LYS A 55 16.93 -11.74 3.54
C LYS A 55 15.68 -11.01 3.09
N PHE A 56 14.54 -11.65 3.27
CA PHE A 56 13.22 -11.11 2.99
C PHE A 56 12.56 -10.70 4.30
N VAL A 57 12.38 -9.40 4.49
CA VAL A 57 11.80 -8.81 5.70
C VAL A 57 10.33 -8.55 5.44
N VAL A 58 9.47 -9.08 6.31
CA VAL A 58 8.05 -8.82 6.31
C VAL A 58 7.79 -7.59 7.16
N LEU A 59 7.21 -6.56 6.55
CA LEU A 59 6.78 -5.33 7.20
C LEU A 59 5.26 -5.27 7.19
N ARG A 60 4.66 -4.77 8.27
CA ARG A 60 3.23 -4.45 8.31
C ARG A 60 3.02 -3.06 8.88
N SER A 61 2.19 -2.25 8.22
CA SER A 61 1.78 -0.95 8.76
C SER A 61 0.85 -1.17 9.96
N SER A 62 1.05 -0.38 11.02
CA SER A 62 0.18 -0.39 12.20
C SER A 62 -1.28 -0.12 11.84
N ASP A 63 -2.20 -0.71 12.60
CA ASP A 63 -3.61 -0.47 12.38
C ASP A 63 -4.07 0.95 12.79
N GLU A 64 -3.21 1.67 13.51
CA GLU A 64 -3.37 3.05 13.99
C GLU A 64 -2.69 4.09 13.08
N ALA A 65 -2.13 3.68 11.94
CA ALA A 65 -1.52 4.59 10.99
C ALA A 65 -2.58 5.47 10.30
N GLU A 66 -2.47 6.80 10.44
CA GLU A 66 -3.41 7.77 9.87
C GLU A 66 -2.79 8.57 8.73
N ASP A 67 -1.72 9.33 9.01
CA ASP A 67 -1.10 10.26 8.05
C ASP A 67 0.04 9.63 7.22
N ASP A 68 0.80 8.70 7.80
CA ASP A 68 1.95 8.02 7.20
C ASP A 68 1.94 6.53 7.59
N PRO A 69 2.53 5.63 6.78
CA PRO A 69 2.59 4.22 7.14
C PRO A 69 3.63 3.98 8.26
N ASP A 70 3.19 3.44 9.39
CA ASP A 70 4.05 3.01 10.50
C ASP A 70 4.45 1.53 10.32
N TYR A 71 5.33 1.26 9.35
CA TYR A 71 5.79 -0.09 9.04
C TYR A 71 6.65 -0.68 10.17
N LYS A 72 6.17 -1.78 10.74
CA LYS A 72 6.91 -2.59 11.73
C LYS A 72 7.35 -3.90 11.13
N GLU A 73 8.58 -4.29 11.45
CA GLU A 73 9.14 -5.58 11.09
C GLU A 73 8.41 -6.69 11.87
N LEU A 74 7.72 -7.57 11.16
CA LEU A 74 7.10 -8.76 11.72
C LEU A 74 8.08 -9.94 11.77
N GLY A 75 9.04 -9.98 10.84
CA GLY A 75 10.07 -11.02 10.82
C GLY A 75 10.97 -10.96 9.60
N ARG A 76 12.09 -11.69 9.67
CA ARG A 76 13.06 -11.86 8.58
C ARG A 76 13.18 -13.32 8.17
N PHE A 77 13.16 -13.55 6.86
CA PHE A 77 13.15 -14.88 6.28
C PHE A 77 14.28 -15.04 5.25
N PRO A 78 14.82 -16.25 5.06
CA PRO A 78 15.86 -16.49 4.07
C PRO A 78 15.35 -16.48 2.61
N THR A 79 14.04 -16.68 2.40
CA THR A 79 13.44 -16.72 1.06
C THR A 79 12.13 -15.94 1.01
N ARG A 80 11.80 -15.44 -0.19
CA ARG A 80 10.54 -14.72 -0.42
C ARG A 80 9.32 -15.60 -0.20
N ASP A 81 9.42 -16.88 -0.55
CA ASP A 81 8.35 -17.85 -0.34
C ASP A 81 8.07 -18.06 1.15
N ALA A 82 9.10 -18.18 2.00
CA ALA A 82 8.92 -18.29 3.45
C ALA A 82 8.26 -17.04 4.06
N ALA A 83 8.67 -15.85 3.61
CA ALA A 83 8.03 -14.59 4.02
C ALA A 83 6.55 -14.53 3.60
N ARG A 84 6.23 -15.04 2.40
CA ARG A 84 4.85 -15.08 1.88
C ARG A 84 3.98 -16.12 2.58
N GLU A 85 4.53 -17.28 2.94
CA GLU A 85 3.85 -18.28 3.77
C GLU A 85 3.56 -17.72 5.16
N PHE A 86 4.53 -17.01 5.76
CA PHE A 86 4.33 -16.34 7.04
C PHE A 86 3.16 -15.36 6.98
N LEU A 87 3.14 -14.44 5.98
CA LEU A 87 2.02 -13.50 5.80
C LEU A 87 0.66 -14.20 5.64
N ARG A 88 0.59 -15.30 4.87
CA ARG A 88 -0.65 -16.08 4.72
C ARG A 88 -1.16 -16.69 6.02
N SER A 89 -0.25 -16.99 6.95
CA SER A 89 -0.58 -17.57 8.26
C SER A 89 -0.72 -16.53 9.37
N TYR A 90 -0.30 -15.30 9.14
CA TYR A 90 -0.31 -14.24 10.14
C TYR A 90 -1.75 -13.73 10.29
N PRO A 91 -2.35 -13.81 11.49
CA PRO A 91 -3.70 -13.31 11.69
C PRO A 91 -3.73 -11.79 11.45
N SER A 92 -4.63 -11.37 10.56
CA SER A 92 -5.09 -9.98 10.54
C SER A 92 -5.92 -9.76 11.80
N GLU A 93 -5.29 -9.29 12.88
CA GLU A 93 -5.99 -8.83 14.09
C GLU A 93 -7.03 -7.74 13.76
#